data_AF-A0A2M9M662-F1
#
_entry.id   AF-A0A2M9M662-F1
#
_cell.length_a   1.000
_cell.length_b   1.000
_cell.length_c   1.000
_cell.angle_alpha   90.00
_cell.angle_beta   90.00
_cell.angle_gamma   90.00
#
_symmetry.space_group_name_H-M   'P 1'
#
loop_
_entity.id
_entity.type
_entity.pdbx_description
1 polymer ?
#
loop_
_entity_poly.entity_id
_entity_poly.type
_entity_poly.pdbx_seq_one_letter_code
_entity_poly.pdbx_strand_id
1 'polypeptide(L)'
;MGGQRTAMGVGDVAGDGQSSRSGKRPVGGSQLPWSFDFPCVRAAAEPSRADLSQMISQTADVLGIEAPSMEKVRVTDRTLGAGYGQPTEGVWQALRTIAGREGVVLDPVYTGKAAHHLLTATEFEPDVPIVFVHTGGASGLFGYAPEATRSLAPNE
;
A
#
# COMPACT_ATOMS: atom_id res chain seq x y z
N MET A 1 -4.75 -25.26 10.91
CA MET A 1 -5.31 -24.25 9.98
C MET A 1 -4.45 -23.00 10.06
N GLY A 2 -3.44 -22.88 9.20
CA GLY A 2 -2.64 -21.66 9.10
C GLY A 2 -3.33 -20.73 8.12
N GLY A 3 -4.16 -19.82 8.62
CA GLY A 3 -4.81 -18.81 7.78
C GLY A 3 -3.75 -17.97 7.08
N GLN A 4 -3.93 -17.72 5.78
CA GLN A 4 -3.19 -16.69 5.06
C GLN A 4 -3.32 -15.40 5.86
N ARG A 5 -2.24 -14.63 5.99
CA ARG A 5 -2.31 -13.31 6.63
C ARG A 5 -2.01 -12.27 5.54
N THR A 6 -2.85 -11.27 5.42
CA THR A 6 -2.66 -10.25 4.38
C THR A 6 -2.07 -9.01 5.02
N ALA A 7 -0.93 -8.53 4.52
CA ALA A 7 -0.37 -7.25 4.91
C ALA A 7 -0.61 -6.24 3.78
N MET A 8 -1.24 -5.12 4.09
CA MET A 8 -1.48 -4.05 3.14
C MET A 8 -0.60 -2.85 3.48
N GLY A 9 0.16 -2.36 2.51
CA GLY A 9 1.00 -1.18 2.68
C GLY A 9 0.96 -0.29 1.46
N VAL A 10 1.30 0.98 1.65
CA VAL A 10 1.47 1.93 0.55
C VAL A 10 2.93 1.90 0.13
N GLY A 11 3.21 1.61 -1.14
CA GLY A 11 4.55 1.73 -1.71
C GLY A 11 4.58 2.88 -2.70
N ASP A 12 5.36 3.92 -2.42
CA ASP A 12 5.80 4.88 -3.44
C ASP A 12 7.32 4.82 -3.49
N VAL A 13 7.83 4.77 -4.71
CA VAL A 13 9.15 4.25 -5.04
C VAL A 13 10.02 5.40 -5.51
N ALA A 14 11.04 5.73 -4.75
CA ALA A 14 12.15 6.59 -5.18
C ALA A 14 13.43 5.76 -5.10
N GLY A 15 13.98 5.36 -6.26
CA GLY A 15 15.16 4.52 -6.35
C GLY A 15 16.44 5.35 -6.47
N ASP A 16 17.42 5.08 -5.60
CA ASP A 16 18.82 5.38 -5.83
C ASP A 16 19.70 4.33 -5.11
N GLY A 17 20.68 3.77 -5.84
CA GLY A 17 21.81 3.05 -5.24
C GLY A 17 22.13 1.68 -5.83
N GLN A 18 23.19 1.62 -6.64
CA GLN A 18 23.90 0.39 -7.02
C GLN A 18 24.73 -0.16 -5.85
N SER A 19 24.86 -1.48 -5.73
CA SER A 19 26.07 -2.14 -5.18
C SER A 19 26.08 -3.65 -5.47
N SER A 20 27.28 -4.24 -5.43
CA SER A 20 27.67 -5.51 -6.05
C SER A 20 28.15 -6.58 -5.05
N ARG A 21 28.05 -7.85 -5.50
CA ARG A 21 28.80 -9.09 -5.15
C ARG A 21 28.14 -10.19 -4.28
N SER A 22 28.06 -11.36 -4.93
CA SER A 22 28.54 -12.71 -4.53
C SER A 22 28.12 -13.30 -3.17
N GLY A 23 27.26 -14.31 -3.23
CA GLY A 23 27.04 -15.32 -2.18
C GLY A 23 25.59 -15.44 -1.74
N LYS A 24 24.68 -15.84 -2.64
CA LYS A 24 23.25 -15.99 -2.32
C LYS A 24 23.05 -17.17 -1.37
N ARG A 25 22.78 -16.89 -0.09
CA ARG A 25 22.22 -17.89 0.83
C ARG A 25 20.70 -17.85 0.68
N PRO A 26 20.01 -18.99 0.51
CA PRO A 26 18.55 -19.00 0.50
C PRO A 26 18.05 -18.73 1.94
N VAL A 27 17.82 -17.47 2.27
CA VAL A 27 17.17 -17.08 3.51
C VAL A 27 15.69 -16.85 3.22
N GLY A 28 14.90 -17.91 3.41
CA GLY A 28 13.59 -17.97 4.08
C GLY A 28 12.45 -16.96 3.82
N GLY A 29 12.59 -15.94 2.97
CA GLY A 29 11.54 -14.94 2.75
C GLY A 29 10.34 -15.47 1.95
N SER A 30 10.56 -16.46 1.08
CA SER A 30 9.51 -17.09 0.27
C SER A 30 8.56 -18.01 1.07
N GLN A 31 8.87 -18.28 2.35
CA GLN A 31 8.07 -19.17 3.21
C GLN A 31 7.06 -18.45 4.10
N LEU A 32 7.03 -17.12 4.10
CA LEU A 32 6.03 -16.41 4.90
C LEU A 32 4.63 -16.73 4.33
N PRO A 33 3.65 -17.11 5.18
CA PRO A 33 2.30 -17.45 4.73
C PRO A 33 1.49 -16.20 4.38
N TRP A 34 2.17 -15.10 4.03
CA TRP A 34 1.57 -13.78 3.89
C TRP A 34 1.46 -13.38 2.44
N SER A 35 0.32 -12.78 2.11
CA SER A 35 0.10 -12.09 0.85
C SER A 35 0.22 -10.59 1.08
N PHE A 36 0.71 -9.87 0.07
CA PHE A 36 0.94 -8.43 0.14
C PHE A 36 0.13 -7.71 -0.91
N ASP A 37 -0.57 -6.66 -0.50
CA ASP A 37 -1.39 -5.82 -1.36
C ASP A 37 -0.84 -4.39 -1.39
N PHE A 38 -0.53 -3.92 -2.60
CA PHE A 38 0.05 -2.61 -2.89
C PHE A 38 -0.86 -1.81 -3.84
N PRO A 39 -1.75 -0.98 -3.29
CA PRO A 39 -2.50 -0.03 -4.08
C PRO A 39 -1.59 1.11 -4.57
N CYS A 40 -1.65 1.39 -5.86
CA CYS A 40 -0.82 2.39 -6.54
C CYS A 40 -1.27 3.82 -6.21
N VAL A 41 -0.28 4.70 -6.00
CA VAL A 41 -0.53 6.12 -5.67
C VAL A 41 -0.22 7.06 -6.84
N ARG A 42 0.79 6.71 -7.65
CA ARG A 42 1.34 7.57 -8.71
C ARG A 42 1.09 7.04 -10.13
N ALA A 43 1.33 5.75 -10.36
CA ALA A 43 1.36 5.14 -11.69
C ALA A 43 0.41 3.93 -11.77
N ALA A 44 0.16 3.44 -13.00
CA ALA A 44 -0.63 2.25 -13.23
C ALA A 44 0.01 0.99 -12.59
N ALA A 45 -0.78 -0.07 -12.47
CA ALA A 45 -0.37 -1.28 -11.75
C ALA A 45 0.82 -2.01 -12.40
N GLU A 46 0.84 -2.10 -13.74
CA GLU A 46 1.91 -2.80 -14.47
C GLU A 46 3.30 -2.16 -14.24
N PRO A 47 3.52 -0.86 -14.53
CA PRO A 47 4.82 -0.25 -14.30
C PRO A 47 5.20 -0.25 -12.82
N SER A 48 4.24 -0.05 -11.92
CA SER A 48 4.48 -0.13 -10.48
C SER A 48 4.93 -1.52 -10.04
N ARG A 49 4.39 -2.58 -10.66
CA ARG A 49 4.81 -3.97 -10.40
C ARG A 49 6.23 -4.24 -10.92
N ALA A 50 6.58 -3.71 -12.09
CA ALA A 50 7.93 -3.82 -12.64
C ALA A 50 8.95 -3.13 -11.72
N ASP A 51 8.66 -1.90 -11.30
CA ASP A 51 9.49 -1.14 -10.36
C ASP A 51 9.67 -1.91 -9.04
N LEU A 52 8.57 -2.39 -8.44
CA LEU A 52 8.59 -3.17 -7.19
C LEU A 52 9.45 -4.44 -7.32
N SER A 53 9.31 -5.17 -8.43
CA SER A 53 10.13 -6.37 -8.71
C SER A 53 11.62 -6.04 -8.81
N GLN A 54 11.96 -4.90 -9.40
CA GLN A 54 13.34 -4.44 -9.49
C GLN A 54 13.93 -4.11 -8.12
N MET A 55 13.21 -3.39 -7.25
CA MET A 55 13.69 -3.12 -5.88
C MET A 55 13.82 -4.37 -5.05
N ILE A 56 12.89 -5.31 -5.17
CA ILE A 56 12.98 -6.59 -4.47
C ILE A 56 14.25 -7.32 -4.87
N SER A 57 14.56 -7.34 -6.17
CA SER A 57 15.78 -7.96 -6.70
C SER A 57 17.05 -7.25 -6.19
N GLN A 58 17.08 -5.92 -6.26
CA GLN A 58 18.21 -5.12 -5.76
C GLN A 58 18.41 -5.27 -4.25
N THR A 59 17.32 -5.28 -3.48
CA THR A 59 17.36 -5.48 -2.02
C THR A 59 17.86 -6.88 -1.68
N ALA A 60 17.41 -7.91 -2.40
CA ALA A 60 17.88 -9.26 -2.22
C ALA A 60 19.38 -9.41 -2.52
N ASP A 61 19.86 -8.74 -3.57
CA ASP A 61 21.29 -8.73 -3.92
C ASP A 61 22.13 -8.04 -2.82
N VAL A 62 21.67 -6.90 -2.28
CA VAL A 62 22.32 -6.22 -1.14
C VAL A 62 22.36 -7.11 0.10
N LEU A 63 21.28 -7.84 0.37
CA LEU A 63 21.19 -8.75 1.51
C LEU A 63 21.92 -10.09 1.30
N GLY A 64 22.39 -10.38 0.08
CA GLY A 64 23.02 -11.66 -0.26
C GLY A 64 22.05 -12.84 -0.17
N ILE A 65 20.79 -12.63 -0.52
CA ILE A 65 19.73 -13.66 -0.49
C ILE A 65 19.16 -13.90 -1.90
N GLU A 66 18.40 -14.98 -2.05
CA GLU A 66 17.59 -15.19 -3.24
C GLU A 66 16.39 -14.22 -3.23
N ALA A 67 16.09 -13.62 -4.38
CA ALA A 67 14.97 -12.71 -4.50
C ALA A 67 13.64 -13.47 -4.30
N PRO A 68 12.75 -13.00 -3.42
CA PRO A 68 11.45 -13.63 -3.23
C PRO A 68 10.58 -13.51 -4.49
N SER A 69 9.69 -14.48 -4.70
CA SER A 69 8.73 -14.50 -5.80
C SER A 69 7.67 -13.40 -5.64
N MET A 70 7.24 -12.83 -6.77
CA MET A 70 6.14 -11.86 -6.88
C MET A 70 4.74 -12.50 -6.92
N GLU A 71 4.63 -13.81 -6.73
CA GLU A 71 3.35 -14.56 -6.80
C GLU A 71 2.36 -14.13 -5.70
N LYS A 72 2.85 -13.87 -4.48
CA LYS A 72 2.02 -13.43 -3.35
C LYS A 72 1.88 -11.91 -3.25
N VAL A 73 2.32 -11.18 -4.28
CA VAL A 73 2.31 -9.71 -4.33
C VAL A 73 1.26 -9.27 -5.34
N ARG A 74 0.22 -8.60 -4.86
CA ARG A 74 -0.80 -7.93 -5.68
C ARG A 74 -0.49 -6.44 -5.75
N VAL A 75 -0.51 -5.91 -6.96
CA VAL A 75 -0.35 -4.48 -7.25
C VAL A 75 -1.60 -4.05 -8.00
N THR A 76 -2.25 -2.98 -7.55
CA THR A 76 -3.56 -2.57 -8.06
C THR A 76 -3.64 -1.05 -8.17
N ASP A 77 -4.16 -0.55 -9.29
CA ASP A 77 -4.36 0.88 -9.54
C ASP A 77 -5.83 1.29 -9.45
N ARG A 78 -6.70 0.42 -8.92
CA ARG A 78 -8.15 0.66 -8.79
C ARG A 78 -8.51 1.90 -7.99
N THR A 79 -7.68 2.28 -7.01
CA THR A 79 -7.89 3.47 -6.17
C THR A 79 -7.04 4.67 -6.59
N LEU A 80 -6.33 4.58 -7.73
CA LEU A 80 -5.41 5.61 -8.22
C LEU A 80 -6.13 6.94 -8.52
N GLY A 81 -7.33 6.87 -9.09
CA GLY A 81 -8.10 8.05 -9.51
C GLY A 81 -7.45 8.83 -10.65
N ALA A 82 -7.48 10.16 -10.57
CA ALA A 82 -6.84 11.05 -11.55
C ALA A 82 -5.30 11.09 -11.44
N GLY A 83 -4.72 10.32 -10.50
CA GLY A 83 -3.28 10.20 -10.32
C GLY A 83 -2.79 10.75 -8.99
N TYR A 84 -1.50 11.08 -8.96
CA TYR A 84 -0.80 11.50 -7.75
C TYR A 84 -1.37 12.81 -7.17
N GLY A 85 -1.55 12.87 -5.85
CA GLY A 85 -2.06 14.07 -5.18
C GLY A 85 -3.53 14.40 -5.45
N GLN A 86 -4.28 13.53 -6.14
CA GLN A 86 -5.67 13.78 -6.51
C GLN A 86 -6.58 12.73 -5.85
N PRO A 87 -7.11 12.99 -4.63
CA PRO A 87 -8.01 12.07 -3.95
C PRO A 87 -9.35 11.95 -4.67
N THR A 88 -9.87 10.73 -4.78
CA THR A 88 -11.23 10.47 -5.26
C THR A 88 -12.24 10.59 -4.13
N GLU A 89 -13.53 10.64 -4.46
CA GLU A 89 -14.59 10.60 -3.46
C GLU A 89 -14.49 9.35 -2.56
N GLY A 90 -14.16 8.19 -3.14
CA GLY A 90 -13.95 6.97 -2.37
C GLY A 90 -12.79 7.07 -1.36
N VAL A 91 -11.74 7.85 -1.67
CA VAL A 91 -10.67 8.14 -0.71
C VAL A 91 -11.20 8.97 0.46
N TRP A 92 -11.98 10.02 0.19
CA TRP A 92 -12.58 10.83 1.26
C TRP A 92 -13.54 10.03 2.15
N GLN A 93 -14.35 9.15 1.56
CA GLN A 93 -15.23 8.25 2.31
C GLN A 93 -14.45 7.26 3.18
N ALA A 94 -13.32 6.75 2.68
CA ALA A 94 -12.43 5.90 3.45
C ALA A 94 -11.81 6.64 4.65
N LEU A 95 -11.30 7.86 4.42
CA LEU A 95 -10.77 8.73 5.48
C LEU A 95 -11.82 8.97 6.58
N ARG A 96 -13.04 9.36 6.19
CA ARG A 96 -14.16 9.57 7.11
C ARG A 96 -14.49 8.31 7.89
N THR A 97 -14.52 7.16 7.23
CA THR A 97 -14.86 5.87 7.84
C THR A 97 -13.83 5.46 8.89
N ILE A 98 -12.54 5.51 8.54
CA ILE A 98 -11.45 5.13 9.45
C ILE A 98 -11.34 6.13 10.62
N ALA A 99 -11.42 7.43 10.35
CA ALA A 99 -11.38 8.44 11.41
C ALA A 99 -12.59 8.31 12.36
N GLY A 100 -13.78 8.09 11.83
CA GLY A 100 -15.01 7.99 12.63
C GLY A 100 -15.13 6.69 13.44
N ARG A 101 -14.55 5.58 12.96
CA ARG A 101 -14.62 4.28 13.63
C ARG A 101 -13.43 4.00 14.55
N GLU A 102 -12.23 4.35 14.11
CA GLU A 102 -10.97 3.96 14.76
C GLU A 102 -10.22 5.15 15.37
N GLY A 103 -10.68 6.39 15.14
CA GLY A 103 -9.97 7.60 15.60
C GLY A 103 -8.63 7.84 14.91
N VAL A 104 -8.36 7.16 13.80
CA VAL A 104 -7.10 7.27 13.04
C VAL A 104 -7.28 8.22 11.87
N VAL A 105 -6.43 9.25 11.81
CA VAL A 105 -6.41 10.21 10.71
C VAL A 105 -5.43 9.76 9.63
N LEU A 106 -5.91 9.64 8.39
CA LEU A 106 -5.13 9.25 7.23
C LEU A 106 -4.99 10.42 6.26
N ASP A 107 -3.92 10.40 5.47
CA ASP A 107 -3.69 11.39 4.42
C ASP A 107 -4.46 11.04 3.13
N PRO A 108 -4.87 12.03 2.33
CA PRO A 108 -5.66 11.77 1.13
C PRO A 108 -4.84 11.28 -0.08
N VAL A 109 -3.50 11.28 0.00
CA VAL A 109 -2.63 10.95 -1.15
C VAL A 109 -2.19 9.49 -1.10
N TYR A 110 -1.71 9.03 0.04
CA TYR A 110 -1.07 7.73 0.22
C TYR A 110 -1.96 6.76 1.00
N THR A 111 -1.98 6.89 2.33
CA THR A 111 -2.63 5.95 3.24
C THR A 111 -4.14 5.96 3.08
N GLY A 112 -4.73 7.06 2.59
CA GLY A 112 -6.12 7.13 2.19
C GLY A 112 -6.47 6.25 0.98
N LYS A 113 -5.60 6.18 -0.04
CA LYS A 113 -5.83 5.29 -1.20
C LYS A 113 -5.73 3.83 -0.82
N ALA A 114 -4.87 3.51 0.14
CA ALA A 114 -4.80 2.16 0.70
C ALA A 114 -6.00 1.82 1.59
N ALA A 115 -6.47 2.75 2.43
CA ALA A 115 -7.69 2.54 3.19
C ALA A 115 -8.92 2.39 2.28
N HIS A 116 -9.00 3.16 1.19
CA HIS A 116 -10.03 2.98 0.18
C HIS A 116 -9.97 1.58 -0.44
N HIS A 117 -8.78 1.08 -0.76
CA HIS A 117 -8.62 -0.28 -1.28
C HIS A 117 -9.02 -1.32 -0.22
N LEU A 118 -8.59 -1.17 1.03
CA LEU A 118 -8.95 -2.04 2.16
C LEU A 118 -10.46 -2.23 2.28
N LEU A 119 -11.21 -1.12 2.17
CA LEU A 119 -12.66 -1.12 2.38
C LEU A 119 -13.47 -1.60 1.17
N THR A 120 -12.86 -1.69 -0.03
CA THR A 120 -13.59 -1.96 -1.28
C THR A 120 -13.09 -3.17 -2.05
N ALA A 121 -11.94 -3.73 -1.68
CA ALA A 121 -11.40 -4.91 -2.33
C ALA A 121 -12.31 -6.13 -2.11
N THR A 122 -12.69 -6.78 -3.22
CA THR A 122 -13.45 -8.03 -3.23
C THR A 122 -12.54 -9.27 -3.17
N GLU A 123 -11.23 -9.04 -3.15
CA GLU A 123 -10.17 -10.05 -3.26
C GLU A 123 -9.79 -10.64 -1.89
N PHE A 124 -10.17 -9.95 -0.81
CA PHE A 124 -9.91 -10.39 0.55
C PHE A 124 -10.93 -11.43 0.97
N GLU A 125 -10.43 -12.57 1.42
CA GLU A 125 -11.27 -13.60 2.00
C GLU A 125 -11.92 -13.08 3.30
N PRO A 126 -13.23 -13.32 3.49
CA PRO A 126 -13.88 -13.09 4.77
C PRO A 126 -13.12 -13.83 5.89
N ASP A 127 -13.08 -13.22 7.07
CA ASP A 127 -12.46 -13.78 8.29
C ASP A 127 -10.92 -13.98 8.25
N VAL A 128 -10.24 -13.54 7.19
CA VAL A 128 -8.78 -13.46 7.16
C VAL A 128 -8.30 -12.14 7.80
N PRO A 129 -7.47 -12.19 8.86
CA PRO A 129 -6.93 -10.98 9.46
C PRO A 129 -6.05 -10.20 8.47
N ILE A 130 -6.34 -8.91 8.33
CA ILE A 130 -5.56 -7.98 7.53
C ILE A 130 -4.77 -7.06 8.46
N VAL A 131 -3.46 -6.97 8.23
CA VAL A 131 -2.59 -5.98 8.86
C VAL A 131 -2.48 -4.78 7.93
N PHE A 132 -3.13 -3.67 8.30
CA PHE A 132 -3.01 -2.40 7.59
C PHE A 132 -1.79 -1.63 8.09
N VAL A 133 -0.83 -1.35 7.20
CA VAL A 133 0.40 -0.60 7.51
C VAL A 133 0.16 0.88 7.22
N HIS A 134 -0.13 1.64 8.27
CA HIS A 134 -0.21 3.08 8.20
C HIS A 134 1.20 3.70 8.11
N THR A 135 1.56 4.21 6.93
CA THR A 135 2.87 4.82 6.66
C THR A 135 2.99 6.29 7.08
N GLY A 136 1.97 6.86 7.74
CA GLY A 136 1.92 8.26 8.17
C GLY A 136 1.27 9.19 7.14
N GLY A 137 1.79 10.42 7.03
CA GLY A 137 1.34 11.41 6.04
C GLY A 137 0.22 12.36 6.49
N ALA A 138 -0.32 12.22 7.70
CA ALA A 138 -1.50 12.98 8.17
C ALA A 138 -1.38 14.51 8.04
N SER A 139 -0.17 15.07 8.12
CA SER A 139 0.09 16.49 7.87
C SER A 139 -0.28 16.93 6.44
N GLY A 140 -0.23 16.01 5.46
CA GLY A 140 -0.66 16.24 4.09
C GLY A 140 -2.14 16.64 3.98
N LEU A 141 -2.98 16.28 4.96
CA LEU A 141 -4.39 16.68 5.00
C LEU A 141 -4.56 18.20 4.99
N PHE A 142 -3.66 18.95 5.62
CA PHE A 142 -3.75 20.42 5.67
C PHE A 142 -3.56 21.08 4.29
N GLY A 143 -2.91 20.39 3.34
CA GLY A 143 -2.84 20.83 1.95
C GLY A 143 -4.18 20.79 1.20
N TYR A 144 -5.17 20.10 1.77
CA TYR A 144 -6.52 19.90 1.22
C TYR A 144 -7.59 20.47 2.15
N ALA A 145 -7.26 21.48 2.98
CA ALA A 145 -8.16 21.95 4.04
C ALA A 145 -9.59 22.31 3.56
N PRO A 146 -9.80 23.00 2.41
CA PRO A 146 -11.16 23.26 1.91
C PRO A 146 -11.93 21.98 1.57
N GLU A 147 -11.30 21.04 0.88
CA GLU A 147 -11.88 19.74 0.51
C GLU A 147 -12.16 18.90 1.75
N ALA A 148 -11.18 18.78 2.65
CA ALA A 148 -11.28 18.02 3.88
C ALA A 148 -12.42 18.52 4.76
N THR A 149 -12.58 19.85 4.88
CA THR A 149 -13.69 20.44 5.67
C THR A 149 -15.05 20.05 5.10
N ARG A 150 -15.22 20.04 3.78
CA ARG A 150 -16.48 19.62 3.13
C ARG A 150 -16.69 18.11 3.24
N SER A 151 -15.67 17.34 2.93
CA SER A 151 -15.77 15.88 2.78
C SER A 151 -15.69 15.10 4.09
N LEU A 152 -15.25 15.72 5.19
CA LEU A 152 -15.17 15.10 6.53
C LEU A 152 -16.15 15.70 7.55
N ALA A 153 -16.92 16.74 7.19
CA ALA A 153 -17.93 17.32 8.08
C ALA A 153 -18.92 16.25 8.58
N PRO A 154 -19.26 16.19 9.87
CA PRO A 154 -20.25 15.25 10.39
C PRO A 154 -21.56 15.32 9.59
N ASN A 155 -22.19 14.17 9.35
CA ASN A 155 -23.56 14.20 8.84
C ASN A 155 -24.45 14.74 9.96
N GLU A 156 -25.22 15.79 9.68
CA GLU A 156 -26.27 16.31 10.58
C GLU A 156 -27.37 15.27 10.82
#